data_AF-A0A2K9HJ44-F1
#
_entry.id   AF-A0A2K9HJ44-F1
#
_cell.length_a   1.000
_cell.length_b   1.000
_cell.length_c   1.000
_cell.angle_alpha   90.00
_cell.angle_beta   90.00
_cell.angle_gamma   90.00
#
_symmetry.space_group_name_H-M   'P 1'
#
loop_
_entity.id
_entity.type
_entity.pdbx_description
1 polymer ?
#
loop_
_entity_poly.entity_id
_entity_poly.type
_entity_poly.pdbx_seq_one_letter_code
_entity_poly.pdbx_strand_id
1 'polypeptide(L)'
;MKIGLKLQQQRILHNMSQNDLAEKLHISRQSISKWENGGSLPSFSNVVAISDLFEISLDELIRGDEELMDKFKDDGKIRLTHVETIIFGGIGLGIVLLIILKLFKIPNDIIEAGVLFVAFAGELGILMNLEWRYVNRSLTKKAVFFGVIVMAMTVINLLLSMWIGFTG
;
A
#
# COMPACT_ATOMS: atom_id res chain seq x y z
N MET A 1 -7.32 1.36 29.89
CA MET A 1 -7.74 0.38 28.87
C MET A 1 -8.51 -0.74 29.53
N LYS A 2 -9.68 -1.10 29.00
CA LYS A 2 -10.60 -2.05 29.63
C LYS A 2 -10.39 -3.48 29.14
N ILE A 3 -9.93 -3.68 27.90
CA ILE A 3 -9.65 -5.03 27.39
C ILE A 3 -8.46 -5.69 28.12
N GLY A 4 -7.41 -4.94 28.43
CA GLY A 4 -6.25 -5.46 29.18
C GLY A 4 -6.62 -5.99 30.56
N LEU A 5 -7.49 -5.26 31.26
CA LEU A 5 -8.03 -5.67 32.56
C LEU A 5 -8.92 -6.91 32.44
N LYS A 6 -9.81 -6.95 31.44
CA LYS A 6 -10.65 -8.15 31.18
C LYS A 6 -9.79 -9.37 30.85
N LEU A 7 -8.76 -9.21 30.02
CA LEU A 7 -7.82 -10.28 29.69
C LEU A 7 -7.12 -10.81 30.95
N GLN A 8 -6.63 -9.91 31.80
CA GLN A 8 -6.00 -10.27 33.06
C GLN A 8 -6.98 -11.01 33.99
N GLN A 9 -8.23 -10.56 34.08
CA GLN A 9 -9.27 -11.21 34.87
C GLN A 9 -9.53 -12.63 34.37
N GLN A 10 -9.76 -12.83 33.07
CA GLN A 10 -9.97 -14.16 32.49
C GLN A 10 -8.75 -15.07 32.71
N ARG A 11 -7.54 -14.54 32.52
CA ARG A 11 -6.31 -15.28 32.78
C ARG A 11 -6.24 -15.78 34.23
N ILE A 12 -6.56 -14.93 35.20
CA ILE A 12 -6.55 -15.28 36.63
C ILE A 12 -7.66 -16.29 36.95
N LEU A 13 -8.86 -16.12 36.42
CA LEU A 13 -9.98 -17.06 36.59
C LEU A 13 -9.64 -18.46 36.09
N HIS A 14 -8.83 -18.57 35.03
CA HIS A 14 -8.35 -19.83 34.49
C HIS A 14 -7.01 -20.30 35.08
N ASN A 15 -6.53 -19.68 36.16
CA ASN A 15 -5.27 -20.01 36.84
C ASN A 15 -4.03 -20.00 35.93
N MET A 16 -4.00 -19.11 34.93
CA MET A 16 -2.91 -19.03 33.96
C MET A 16 -1.89 -17.96 34.37
N SER A 17 -0.60 -18.24 34.17
CA SER A 17 0.45 -17.22 34.18
C SER A 17 0.45 -16.43 32.86
N GLN A 18 1.11 -15.26 32.82
CA GLN A 18 1.28 -14.53 31.55
C GLN A 18 2.05 -15.34 30.51
N ASN A 19 2.93 -16.26 30.94
CA ASN A 19 3.61 -17.18 30.03
C ASN A 19 2.63 -18.21 29.48
N ASP A 20 1.80 -18.81 30.34
CA ASP A 20 0.88 -19.88 29.95
C ASP A 20 -0.15 -19.36 28.93
N LEU A 21 -0.64 -18.14 29.14
CA LEU A 21 -1.53 -17.48 28.20
C LEU A 21 -0.82 -17.17 26.87
N ALA A 22 0.43 -16.72 26.93
CA ALA A 22 1.22 -16.43 25.74
C ALA A 22 1.47 -17.71 24.90
N GLU A 23 1.75 -18.83 25.56
CA GLU A 23 1.90 -20.14 24.92
C GLU A 23 0.61 -20.61 24.26
N LYS A 24 -0.53 -20.51 24.97
CA LYS A 24 -1.85 -20.89 24.45
C LYS A 24 -2.29 -20.06 23.24
N LEU A 25 -1.94 -18.78 23.23
CA LEU A 25 -2.26 -17.87 22.12
C LEU A 25 -1.17 -17.83 21.04
N HIS A 26 -0.07 -18.58 21.21
CA HIS A 26 1.09 -18.59 20.31
C HIS A 26 1.67 -17.19 20.03
N ILE A 27 1.81 -16.38 21.08
CA ILE A 27 2.38 -15.03 21.01
C ILE A 27 3.45 -14.81 22.08
N SER A 28 4.14 -13.67 22.04
CA SER A 28 5.14 -13.33 23.05
C SER A 28 4.49 -12.95 24.39
N ARG A 29 5.11 -13.38 25.50
CA ARG A 29 4.74 -12.92 26.86
C ARG A 29 4.79 -11.40 26.98
N GLN A 30 5.74 -10.76 26.29
CA GLN A 30 5.86 -9.30 26.26
C GLN A 30 4.60 -8.66 25.69
N SER A 31 3.97 -9.26 24.68
CA SER A 31 2.68 -8.79 24.13
C SER A 31 1.58 -8.87 25.19
N ILE A 32 1.44 -10.01 25.89
CA ILE A 32 0.45 -10.17 26.98
C ILE A 32 0.67 -9.10 28.06
N SER A 33 1.91 -8.92 28.52
CA SER A 33 2.25 -7.92 29.54
C SER A 33 1.91 -6.51 29.08
N LYS A 34 2.20 -6.15 27.82
CA LYS A 34 1.82 -4.84 27.28
C LYS A 34 0.30 -4.66 27.22
N TRP A 35 -0.46 -5.69 26.87
CA TRP A 35 -1.92 -5.59 26.80
C TRP A 35 -2.53 -5.43 28.19
N GLU A 36 -2.13 -6.25 29.17
CA GLU A 36 -2.63 -6.18 30.55
C GLU A 36 -2.30 -4.84 31.21
N ASN A 37 -1.14 -4.26 30.92
CA ASN A 37 -0.70 -2.98 31.49
C ASN A 37 -1.10 -1.76 30.64
N GLY A 38 -1.78 -1.95 29.52
CA GLY A 38 -2.17 -0.87 28.62
C GLY A 38 -1.03 -0.20 27.83
N GLY A 39 0.11 -0.88 27.67
CA GLY A 39 1.21 -0.41 26.82
C GLY A 39 0.96 -0.61 25.33
N SER A 40 -0.02 -1.42 24.92
CA SER A 40 -0.48 -1.54 23.54
C SER A 40 -1.84 -2.25 23.45
N LEU A 41 -2.51 -2.15 22.30
CA LEU A 41 -3.77 -2.86 22.01
C LEU A 41 -3.54 -4.12 21.16
N PRO A 42 -4.21 -5.25 21.45
CA PRO A 42 -4.16 -6.45 20.62
C PRO A 42 -4.65 -6.20 19.19
N SER A 43 -4.19 -6.97 18.21
CA SER A 43 -4.75 -6.97 16.84
C SER A 43 -6.13 -7.64 16.85
N PHE A 44 -6.92 -7.44 15.79
CA PHE A 44 -8.22 -8.08 15.65
C PHE A 44 -8.13 -9.61 15.74
N SER A 45 -7.13 -10.21 15.07
CA SER A 45 -6.84 -11.64 15.14
C SER A 45 -6.60 -12.14 16.57
N ASN A 46 -5.90 -11.36 17.39
CA ASN A 46 -5.59 -11.74 18.77
C ASN A 46 -6.83 -11.59 19.66
N VAL A 47 -7.68 -10.59 19.40
CA VAL A 47 -8.97 -10.44 20.09
C VAL A 47 -9.88 -11.64 19.80
N VAL A 48 -9.92 -12.11 18.55
CA VAL A 48 -10.62 -13.36 18.18
C VAL A 48 -10.02 -14.56 18.92
N ALA A 49 -8.69 -14.74 18.90
CA ALA A 49 -8.05 -15.86 19.60
C ALA A 49 -8.30 -15.86 21.12
N ILE A 50 -8.35 -14.68 21.75
CA ILE A 50 -8.71 -14.52 23.17
C ILE A 50 -10.18 -14.91 23.40
N SER A 51 -11.08 -14.45 22.52
CA SER A 51 -12.51 -14.78 22.55
C SER A 51 -12.73 -16.29 22.46
N ASP A 52 -12.04 -16.96 21.55
CA ASP A 52 -12.11 -18.42 21.37
C ASP A 52 -11.50 -19.17 22.56
N LEU A 53 -10.34 -18.72 23.08
CA LEU A 53 -9.66 -19.40 24.18
C LEU A 53 -10.47 -19.39 25.49
N PHE A 54 -11.18 -18.30 25.77
CA PHE A 54 -11.97 -18.13 26.99
C PHE A 54 -13.47 -18.36 26.77
N GLU A 55 -13.89 -18.72 25.56
CA GLU A 55 -15.29 -18.96 25.19
C GLU A 55 -16.23 -17.78 25.53
N ILE A 56 -15.73 -16.55 25.43
CA ILE A 56 -16.51 -15.31 25.65
C ILE A 56 -16.79 -14.63 24.33
N SER A 57 -17.92 -13.95 24.20
CA SER A 57 -18.26 -13.25 22.95
C SER A 57 -17.33 -12.05 22.69
N LEU A 58 -17.10 -11.73 21.41
CA LEU A 58 -16.35 -10.54 21.03
C LEU A 58 -16.95 -9.26 21.61
N ASP A 59 -18.29 -9.13 21.61
CA ASP A 59 -18.98 -7.98 22.22
C ASP A 59 -18.64 -7.90 23.71
N GLU A 60 -18.72 -8.99 24.46
CA GLU A 60 -18.37 -9.02 25.88
C GLU A 60 -16.89 -8.64 26.11
N LEU A 61 -15.98 -9.10 25.26
CA LEU A 61 -14.56 -8.80 25.36
C LEU A 61 -14.26 -7.31 25.08
N ILE A 62 -14.84 -6.73 24.03
CA ILE A 62 -14.51 -5.38 23.54
C ILE A 62 -15.41 -4.27 24.08
N ARG A 63 -16.62 -4.58 24.55
CA ARG A 63 -17.62 -3.58 24.95
C ARG A 63 -17.07 -2.66 26.05
N GLY A 64 -17.20 -1.37 25.80
CA GLY A 64 -16.77 -0.28 26.68
C GLY A 64 -15.31 0.16 26.50
N ASP A 65 -14.53 -0.47 25.61
CA ASP A 65 -13.18 -0.04 25.24
C ASP A 65 -13.23 0.76 23.94
N GLU A 66 -13.52 2.07 24.06
CA GLU A 66 -13.66 2.98 22.91
C GLU A 66 -12.40 3.05 22.05
N GLU A 67 -11.22 3.00 22.68
CA GLU A 67 -9.93 3.06 22.00
C GLU A 67 -9.70 1.81 21.13
N LEU A 68 -10.04 0.63 21.66
CA LEU A 68 -9.98 -0.61 20.89
C LEU A 68 -11.04 -0.63 19.77
N MET A 69 -12.25 -0.16 20.04
CA MET A 69 -13.29 -0.07 19.02
C MET A 69 -12.90 0.89 17.90
N ASP A 70 -12.31 2.05 18.22
CA ASP A 70 -11.83 3.01 17.22
C ASP A 70 -10.68 2.43 16.38
N LYS A 71 -9.78 1.65 17.00
CA LYS A 71 -8.73 0.92 16.29
C LYS A 71 -9.27 -0.06 15.25
N PHE A 72 -10.45 -0.64 15.47
CA PHE A 72 -11.09 -1.60 14.56
C PHE A 72 -12.20 -1.01 13.71
N LYS A 73 -12.54 0.26 13.88
CA LYS A 73 -13.41 0.95 12.92
C LYS A 73 -12.67 1.04 11.60
N ASP A 74 -13.11 0.25 10.64
CA ASP A 74 -12.94 0.59 9.24
C ASP A 74 -13.75 1.86 9.00
N ASP A 75 -13.07 3.01 8.97
CA ASP A 75 -13.70 4.31 8.80
C ASP A 75 -14.19 4.54 7.37
N GLY A 76 -14.13 3.50 6.51
CA GLY A 76 -14.54 3.55 5.11
C GLY A 76 -13.70 4.54 4.31
N LYS A 77 -12.60 5.05 4.88
CA LYS A 77 -11.71 5.99 4.19
C LYS A 77 -10.93 5.18 3.17
N ILE A 78 -11.09 5.57 1.90
CA ILE A 78 -10.24 5.08 0.82
C ILE A 78 -8.80 5.51 1.15
N ARG A 79 -7.99 4.56 1.61
CA ARG A 79 -6.56 4.78 1.83
C ARG A 79 -5.84 4.41 0.54
N LEU A 80 -5.33 5.42 -0.15
CA LEU A 80 -4.47 5.20 -1.31
C LEU A 80 -3.25 4.40 -0.88
N THR A 81 -2.92 3.37 -1.64
CA THR A 81 -1.66 2.66 -1.53
C THR A 81 -0.48 3.59 -1.85
N HIS A 82 0.72 3.18 -1.45
CA HIS A 82 1.94 3.93 -1.78
C HIS A 82 2.10 4.12 -3.30
N VAL A 83 1.76 3.11 -4.10
CA VAL A 83 1.82 3.16 -5.56
C VAL A 83 0.81 4.17 -6.12
N GLU A 84 -0.44 4.11 -5.67
CA GLU A 84 -1.48 5.06 -6.10
C GLU A 84 -1.12 6.50 -5.73
N THR A 85 -0.57 6.70 -4.53
CA THR A 85 -0.12 8.02 -4.08
C THR A 85 0.98 8.58 -4.99
N ILE A 86 1.95 7.75 -5.38
CA ILE A 86 3.03 8.14 -6.30
C ILE A 86 2.46 8.48 -7.68
N ILE A 87 1.55 7.67 -8.22
CA ILE A 87 0.94 7.89 -9.53
C ILE A 87 0.16 9.21 -9.55
N PHE A 88 -0.75 9.41 -8.60
CA PHE A 88 -1.58 10.62 -8.56
C PHE A 88 -0.74 11.87 -8.27
N GLY A 89 0.26 11.77 -7.40
CA GLY A 89 1.21 12.86 -7.14
C GLY A 89 1.99 13.25 -8.40
N GLY A 90 2.50 12.26 -9.14
CA GLY A 90 3.23 12.48 -10.39
C GLY A 90 2.38 13.13 -11.48
N ILE A 91 1.14 12.65 -11.67
CA ILE A 91 0.19 13.24 -12.64
C ILE A 91 -0.11 14.70 -12.27
N GLY A 92 -0.41 14.97 -11.00
CA GLY A 92 -0.68 16.33 -10.52
C GLY A 92 0.51 17.28 -10.75
N LEU A 93 1.72 16.83 -10.42
CA LEU A 93 2.94 17.60 -10.63
C LEU A 93 3.21 17.88 -12.12
N GLY A 94 2.97 16.90 -13.00
CA GLY A 94 3.08 17.08 -14.45
C GLY A 94 2.11 18.14 -15.00
N ILE A 95 0.85 18.12 -14.54
CA ILE A 95 -0.15 19.13 -14.94
C ILE A 95 0.27 20.53 -14.48
N VAL A 96 0.74 20.67 -13.23
CA VAL A 96 1.23 21.94 -12.70
C VAL A 96 2.41 22.46 -13.51
N LEU A 97 3.38 21.59 -13.83
CA LEU A 97 4.52 21.94 -14.67
C LEU A 97 4.07 22.42 -16.06
N LEU A 98 3.13 21.73 -16.70
CA LEU A 98 2.60 22.15 -18.01
C LEU A 98 1.93 23.52 -17.95
N ILE A 99 1.17 23.81 -16.89
CA ILE A 99 0.55 25.13 -16.68
C ILE A 99 1.63 26.20 -16.56
N ILE A 100 2.68 25.95 -15.76
CA ILE A 100 3.81 26.86 -15.59
C ILE A 100 4.50 27.14 -16.94
N LEU A 101 4.85 26.09 -17.70
CA LEU A 101 5.50 26.25 -19.01
C LEU A 101 4.65 27.10 -19.98
N LYS A 102 3.33 26.92 -19.98
CA LYS A 102 2.42 27.76 -20.77
C LYS A 102 2.34 29.20 -20.29
N LEU A 103 2.38 29.45 -18.97
CA LEU A 103 2.40 30.80 -18.41
C LEU A 103 3.65 31.58 -18.83
N PHE A 104 4.80 30.91 -18.92
CA PHE A 104 6.05 31.50 -19.41
C PHE A 104 6.10 31.63 -20.95
N LYS A 105 5.01 31.29 -21.65
CA LYS A 105 4.91 31.33 -23.13
C LYS A 105 6.03 30.53 -23.81
N ILE A 106 6.44 29.41 -23.21
CA ILE A 106 7.40 28.51 -23.85
C ILE A 106 6.76 27.97 -25.14
N PRO A 107 7.48 27.99 -26.27
CA PRO A 107 7.00 27.44 -27.54
C PRO A 107 6.53 25.98 -27.41
N ASN A 108 5.41 25.63 -28.07
CA ASN A 108 4.78 24.31 -27.92
C ASN A 108 5.68 23.18 -28.42
N ASP A 109 6.48 23.41 -29.46
CA ASP A 109 7.47 22.48 -30.00
C ASP A 109 8.53 22.09 -28.95
N ILE A 110 9.01 23.06 -28.16
CA ILE A 110 9.95 22.80 -27.07
C ILE A 110 9.30 21.99 -25.95
N ILE A 111 8.04 22.33 -25.60
CA ILE A 111 7.28 21.59 -24.58
C ILE A 111 7.04 20.15 -25.04
N GLU A 112 6.61 19.94 -26.28
CA GLU A 112 6.35 18.63 -26.87
C GLU A 112 7.61 17.76 -26.90
N ALA A 113 8.74 18.32 -27.36
CA ALA A 113 10.02 17.63 -27.35
C ALA A 113 10.45 17.21 -25.93
N GLY A 114 10.29 18.10 -24.94
CA GLY A 114 10.60 17.81 -23.54
C GLY A 114 9.72 16.72 -22.93
N VAL A 115 8.41 16.76 -23.19
CA VAL A 115 7.46 15.72 -22.73
C VAL A 115 7.80 14.36 -23.33
N LEU A 116 8.09 14.31 -24.63
CA LEU A 116 8.49 13.08 -25.31
C LEU A 116 9.79 12.51 -24.74
N PHE A 117 10.78 13.37 -24.47
CA PHE A 117 12.04 12.94 -23.86
C PHE A 117 11.83 12.34 -22.47
N VAL A 118 11.03 12.99 -21.61
CA VAL A 118 10.72 12.49 -20.26
C VAL A 118 9.94 11.17 -20.32
N ALA A 119 8.97 11.07 -21.22
CA ALA A 119 8.20 9.83 -21.42
C ALA A 119 9.11 8.67 -21.84
N PHE A 120 10.00 8.89 -22.82
CA PHE A 120 10.97 7.90 -23.26
C PHE A 120 11.94 7.47 -22.16
N ALA A 121 12.50 8.43 -21.42
CA ALA A 121 13.39 8.14 -20.30
C ALA A 121 12.68 7.35 -19.19
N GLY A 122 11.40 7.67 -18.92
CA GLY A 122 10.55 6.95 -17.98
C GLY A 122 10.30 5.50 -18.41
N GLU A 123 9.95 5.28 -19.67
CA GLU A 123 9.75 3.94 -20.24
C GLU A 123 11.03 3.10 -20.14
N LEU A 124 12.19 3.65 -20.52
CA LEU A 124 13.48 2.99 -20.37
C LEU A 124 13.79 2.67 -18.90
N GLY A 125 13.58 3.63 -18.00
CA GLY A 125 13.79 3.45 -16.57
C GLY A 125 12.93 2.32 -16.00
N ILE A 126 11.66 2.23 -16.41
CA ILE A 126 10.78 1.13 -16.01
C ILE A 126 11.34 -0.18 -16.55
N LEU A 127 11.64 -0.28 -17.85
CA LEU A 127 12.16 -1.52 -18.46
C LEU A 127 13.44 -2.04 -17.79
N MET A 128 14.33 -1.13 -17.38
CA MET A 128 15.59 -1.47 -16.73
C MET A 128 15.42 -1.92 -15.27
N ASN A 129 14.42 -1.41 -14.56
CA ASN A 129 14.19 -1.70 -13.13
C ASN A 129 13.07 -2.73 -12.87
N LEU A 130 12.36 -3.14 -13.92
CA LEU A 130 11.29 -4.12 -13.82
C LEU A 130 11.85 -5.53 -13.62
N GLU A 131 11.31 -6.23 -12.62
CA GLU A 131 11.61 -7.64 -12.42
C GLU A 131 10.85 -8.51 -13.45
N TRP A 132 11.49 -8.75 -14.60
CA TRP A 132 10.93 -9.52 -15.73
C TRP A 132 10.38 -10.91 -15.35
N ARG A 133 10.92 -11.53 -14.30
CA ARG A 133 10.44 -12.82 -13.78
C ARG A 133 8.98 -12.74 -13.32
N TYR A 134 8.61 -11.68 -12.60
CA TYR A 134 7.23 -11.51 -12.12
C TYR A 134 6.30 -11.15 -13.27
N VAL A 135 6.74 -10.32 -14.22
CA VAL A 135 5.93 -9.93 -15.37
C VAL A 135 5.63 -11.12 -16.28
N ASN A 136 6.61 -11.98 -16.53
CA ASN A 136 6.40 -13.21 -17.30
C ASN A 136 5.50 -14.23 -16.58
N ARG A 137 5.42 -14.18 -15.23
CA ARG A 137 4.51 -15.02 -14.45
C ARG A 137 3.08 -14.50 -14.47
N SER A 138 2.90 -13.18 -14.52
CA SER A 138 1.60 -12.53 -14.44
C SER A 138 0.91 -12.33 -15.80
N LEU A 139 1.67 -12.20 -16.89
CA LEU A 139 1.14 -11.95 -18.23
C LEU A 139 1.06 -13.22 -19.07
N THR A 140 0.00 -13.32 -19.88
CA THR A 140 -0.10 -14.37 -20.90
C THR A 140 0.81 -14.06 -22.09
N LYS A 141 1.25 -15.09 -22.83
CA LYS A 141 2.07 -14.91 -24.04
C LYS A 141 1.45 -13.94 -25.06
N LYS A 142 0.11 -13.94 -25.18
CA LYS A 142 -0.63 -13.01 -26.05
C LYS A 142 -0.55 -11.57 -25.53
N ALA A 143 -0.71 -11.36 -24.23
CA ALA A 143 -0.58 -10.04 -23.62
C ALA A 143 0.84 -9.47 -23.80
N VAL A 144 1.87 -10.30 -23.62
CA VAL A 144 3.27 -9.91 -23.89
C VAL A 144 3.44 -9.51 -25.36
N PHE A 145 2.93 -10.31 -26.30
CA PHE A 145 3.02 -10.02 -27.74
C PHE A 145 2.39 -8.66 -28.10
N PHE A 146 1.15 -8.40 -27.66
CA PHE A 146 0.51 -7.11 -27.91
C PHE A 146 1.22 -5.96 -27.18
N GLY A 147 1.72 -6.20 -25.97
CA GLY A 147 2.50 -5.20 -25.21
C GLY A 147 3.78 -4.80 -25.95
N VAL A 148 4.51 -5.76 -26.51
CA VAL A 148 5.71 -5.49 -27.33
C VAL A 148 5.36 -4.72 -28.59
N ILE A 149 4.23 -5.03 -29.25
CA ILE A 149 3.78 -4.28 -30.43
C ILE A 149 3.46 -2.83 -30.06
N VAL A 150 2.71 -2.59 -28.98
CA VAL A 150 2.39 -1.23 -28.51
C VAL A 150 3.68 -0.45 -28.22
N MET A 151 4.62 -1.06 -27.51
CA MET A 151 5.91 -0.45 -27.18
C MET A 151 6.77 -0.18 -28.43
N ALA A 152 6.78 -1.11 -29.39
CA ALA A 152 7.48 -0.90 -30.65
C ALA A 152 6.85 0.26 -31.44
N MET A 153 5.53 0.37 -31.48
CA MET A 153 4.83 1.48 -32.14
C MET A 153 5.12 2.82 -31.47
N THR A 154 5.16 2.90 -30.13
CA THR A 154 5.50 4.15 -29.44
C THR A 154 6.94 4.58 -29.71
N VAL A 155 7.89 3.63 -29.67
CA VAL A 155 9.30 3.91 -30.00
C VAL A 155 9.46 4.32 -31.46
N ILE A 156 8.81 3.64 -32.40
CA ILE A 156 8.85 4.00 -33.84
C ILE A 156 8.28 5.42 -34.04
N ASN A 157 7.13 5.73 -33.42
CA ASN A 157 6.53 7.06 -33.50
C ASN A 157 7.48 8.15 -32.96
N LEU A 158 8.16 7.87 -31.84
CA LEU A 158 9.16 8.77 -31.27
C LEU A 158 10.33 8.98 -32.23
N LEU A 159 10.91 7.91 -32.78
CA LEU A 159 12.03 8.00 -33.72
C LEU A 159 11.65 8.78 -34.99
N LEU A 160 10.43 8.59 -35.51
CA LEU A 160 9.92 9.33 -36.66
C LEU A 160 9.76 10.83 -36.34
N SER A 161 9.21 11.18 -35.17
CA SER A 161 9.07 12.59 -34.76
C SER A 161 10.43 13.29 -34.63
N MET A 162 11.44 12.61 -34.08
CA MET A 162 12.80 13.14 -33.99
C MET A 162 13.44 13.32 -35.37
N TRP A 163 13.26 12.35 -36.28
CA TRP A 163 13.79 12.42 -37.64
C TRP A 163 13.19 13.60 -38.43
N ILE A 164 11.86 13.74 -38.41
CA ILE A 164 11.17 14.83 -39.12
C ILE A 164 11.64 16.19 -38.62
N GLY A 165 11.73 16.37 -37.29
CA GLY A 165 12.22 17.60 -36.68
C GLY A 165 13.69 17.92 -36.95
N PHE A 166 14.48 16.97 -37.45
CA PHE A 166 15.88 17.19 -37.85
C PHE A 166 16.03 17.55 -39.34
N THR A 167 15.01 17.24 -40.16
CA THR A 167 15.04 17.40 -41.63
C THR A 167 14.24 18.59 -42.15
N GLY A 168 13.47 19.28 -41.31
CA GLY A 168 12.71 20.49 -41.64
C GLY A 168 13.23 21.72 -40.91
#